data_AF-A0A7C5ICW9-F1
#
_entry.id   AF-A0A7C5ICW9-F1
#
_cell.length_a   1.000
_cell.length_b   1.000
_cell.length_c   1.000
_cell.angle_alpha   90.00
_cell.angle_beta   90.00
_cell.angle_gamma   90.00
#
_symmetry.space_group_name_H-M   'P 1'
#
loop_
_entity.id
_entity.type
_entity.pdbx_description
1 polymer ?
#
loop_
_entity_poly.entity_id
_entity_poly.type
_entity_poly.pdbx_seq_one_letter_code
_entity_poly.pdbx_strand_id
1 'polypeptide(L)' 'ERKMASIDATSAEVVVTACPGCQYQLMDNLARFGKPVQVMSLMEVVE' A
#
# COMPACT_ATOMS: atom_id res chain seq x y z
N GLU A 1 -10.69 4.32 -4.05
CA GLU A 1 -10.54 4.14 -5.52
C GLU A 1 -9.37 4.92 -6.11
N ARG A 2 -9.35 6.27 -6.10
CA ARG A 2 -8.25 7.06 -6.70
C ARG A 2 -6.83 6.58 -6.31
N LYS A 3 -6.58 6.28 -5.03
CA LYS A 3 -5.29 5.77 -4.56
C LYS A 3 -4.90 4.43 -5.21
N MET A 4 -5.85 3.52 -5.39
CA MET A 4 -5.59 2.21 -6.00
C MET A 4 -5.24 2.35 -7.47
N ALA A 5 -5.97 3.19 -8.20
CA ALA A 5 -5.65 3.49 -9.60
C ALA A 5 -4.24 4.09 -9.76
N SER A 6 -3.82 4.96 -8.84
CA SER A 6 -2.46 5.50 -8.84
C SER A 6 -1.40 4.43 -8.55
N ILE A 7 -1.67 3.50 -7.63
CA ILE A 7 -0.76 2.37 -7.31
C ILE A 7 -0.67 1.41 -8.50
N ASP A 8 -1.78 1.09 -9.17
CA ASP A 8 -1.78 0.24 -10.36
C ASP A 8 -0.95 0.86 -11.49
N ALA A 9 -1.11 2.17 -11.70
CA ALA A 9 -0.39 2.90 -12.75
C ALA A 9 1.13 2.90 -12.57
N THR A 10 1.62 2.71 -11.34
CA THR A 10 3.07 2.67 -11.07
C THR A 10 3.67 1.28 -11.28
N SER A 11 2.84 0.23 -11.45
CA SER A 11 3.30 -1.17 -11.44
C SER A 11 4.15 -1.52 -10.21
N ALA A 12 3.90 -0.86 -9.08
CA ALA A 12 4.68 -1.07 -7.87
C ALA A 12 4.28 -2.40 -7.19
N GLU A 13 5.28 -3.15 -6.75
CA GLU A 13 5.08 -4.38 -5.97
C GLU A 13 4.85 -4.09 -4.48
N VAL A 14 5.44 -2.98 -3.98
CA VAL A 14 5.40 -2.57 -2.59
C VAL A 14 5.08 -1.07 -2.47
N VAL A 15 4.22 -0.71 -1.54
CA VAL A 15 3.94 0.66 -1.12
C VAL A 15 4.39 0.86 0.32
N VAL A 16 5.33 1.77 0.54
CA VAL A 16 5.87 2.06 1.87
C VAL A 16 5.19 3.30 2.45
N THR A 17 4.85 3.27 3.74
CA THR A 17 4.30 4.43 4.44
C THR A 17 4.80 4.53 5.87
N ALA A 18 5.03 5.75 6.35
CA ALA A 18 5.37 6.03 7.75
C ALA A 18 4.14 6.31 8.62
N CYS A 19 2.93 6.29 8.05
CA CYS A 19 1.69 6.59 8.77
C CYS A 19 0.91 5.30 9.05
N PRO A 20 0.78 4.87 10.33
CA PRO A 20 0.08 3.62 10.67
C PRO A 20 -1.37 3.60 10.18
N GLY A 21 -2.09 4.73 10.28
CA GLY A 21 -3.46 4.83 9.77
C GLY A 21 -3.54 4.66 8.25
N CYS A 22 -2.55 5.16 7.51
CA CYS A 22 -2.48 4.96 6.06
C CYS A 22 -2.16 3.50 5.73
N GLN A 23 -1.28 2.85 6.52
CA GLN A 23 -0.95 1.44 6.34
C GLN A 23 -2.22 0.57 6.40
N TYR A 24 -3.00 0.67 7.48
CA TYR A 24 -4.26 -0.06 7.61
C TYR A 24 -5.25 0.26 6.49
N GLN A 25 -5.42 1.55 6.15
CA GLN A 25 -6.33 1.95 5.07
C GLN A 25 -5.91 1.37 3.71
N LEU A 26 -4.61 1.39 3.40
CA LEU A 26 -4.09 0.87 2.14
C LEU A 26 -4.24 -0.65 2.09
N MET A 27 -3.90 -1.36 3.16
CA MET A 27 -4.06 -2.81 3.27
C MET A 27 -5.53 -3.23 3.08
N ASP A 28 -6.47 -2.57 3.77
CA ASP A 28 -7.91 -2.85 3.61
C ASP A 28 -8.37 -2.63 2.17
N ASN A 29 -7.99 -1.51 1.56
CA ASN A 29 -8.37 -1.24 0.18
C ASN A 29 -7.76 -2.27 -0.79
N LEU A 30 -6.47 -2.59 -0.67
CA LEU A 30 -5.83 -3.57 -1.56
C LEU A 30 -6.48 -4.94 -1.45
N ALA A 31 -6.82 -5.38 -0.23
CA ALA A 31 -7.57 -6.62 -0.02
C ALA A 31 -8.97 -6.56 -0.67
N ARG A 32 -9.72 -5.46 -0.45
CA ARG A 32 -11.05 -5.26 -1.04
C ARG A 32 -11.05 -5.24 -2.57
N PHE A 33 -9.98 -4.74 -3.19
CA PHE A 33 -9.82 -4.68 -4.63
C PHE A 33 -9.03 -5.87 -5.22
N GLY A 34 -8.67 -6.87 -4.40
CA GLY A 34 -7.93 -8.07 -4.84
C GLY A 34 -6.57 -7.76 -5.45
N LYS A 35 -5.91 -6.70 -4.97
CA LYS A 35 -4.62 -6.24 -5.51
C LYS A 35 -3.47 -6.99 -4.85
N PRO A 36 -2.47 -7.46 -5.62
CA PRO A 36 -1.34 -8.23 -5.08
C PRO A 36 -0.25 -7.36 -4.42
N VAL A 37 -0.38 -6.03 -4.47
CA VAL A 37 0.61 -5.08 -3.94
C VAL A 37 0.71 -5.18 -2.42
N GLN A 38 1.93 -5.18 -1.89
CA GLN A 38 2.18 -5.23 -0.45
C GLN A 38 2.28 -3.82 0.15
N VAL A 39 1.87 -3.65 1.41
CA VAL A 39 2.04 -2.39 2.14
C VAL A 39 2.98 -2.64 3.31
N MET A 40 4.04 -1.85 3.39
CA MET A 40 5.05 -1.95 4.46
C MET A 40 5.12 -0.66 5.26
N SER A 41 5.44 -0.80 6.55
CA SER A 41 5.83 0.34 7.38
C SER A 41 7.21 0.82 6.95
N LEU A 42 7.46 2.13 6.99
CA LEU A 42 8.80 2.67 6.75
C LEU A 42 9.84 2.04 7.68
N MET A 43 9.48 1.75 8.94
CA MET A 43 10.38 1.14 9.92
C MET A 43 10.87 -0.24 9.45
N GLU A 44 9.98 -1.07 8.89
CA GLU A 44 10.32 -2.42 8.40
C GLU A 44 11.28 -2.40 7.20
N VAL A 45 11.37 -1.28 6.49
CA VAL A 45 12.21 -1.12 5.30
C VAL A 45 13.58 -0.54 5.64
N VAL A 46 13.68 0.24 6.72
CA VAL A 46 14.93 0.90 7.13
C VAL A 46 15.69 0.14 8.21
N GLU A 47 15.05 -0.83 8.87
CA GLU A 47 15.69 -1.83 9.74
C GLU A 47 16.34 -2.95 8.93
#